data_AF-A0A1M5CGR0-F1
#
_entry.id   AF-A0A1M5CGR0-F1
#
_cell.length_a   1.000
_cell.length_b   1.000
_cell.length_c   1.000
_cell.angle_alpha   90.00
_cell.angle_beta   90.00
_cell.angle_gamma   90.00
#
_symmetry.space_group_name_H-M   'P 1'
#
loop_
_entity.id
_entity.type
_entity.pdbx_description
1 polymer ?
#
loop_
_entity_poly.entity_id
_entity_poly.type
_entity_poly.pdbx_seq_one_letter_code
_entity_poly.pdbx_strand_id
1 'polypeptide(L)'
;MIRIKMLITARLFIYFLLTACYIAFLVYPLNAQKQYRLQAVNITLAKGKSYTAEFMMPPHSRLGKKNQRSINFNPKFKYHRVLIKGLGTGYFANLASLNNAVYEWDDRAIPRERLDRSYSINNADKIYADVDSAVIIYYNAKDFSSIVIELNYPKLFEGTTSEQDLTEKFENLHADVIIKLSGLENNAASGSWAKTTAAEINKKLNELMPGPHKAVMGRFGSKTSGAHSFIMLSPDMKLKVDAVEKITEAGKWGYRLKGTFDISILRSDAGLVVQSPFIKFSSGTMPTNYTNSVKDRSLQASTGDIQLSEATKASNYIFLYQEQFKRNNSDPTAGPDPCFATADADIIQCNAFLVHTNEPVNVYPHLDGGDIESQTAIVKSAFGTRNLISPYITVKVNGQDAELMLATTLAQFAQKYSLPRKYNLMRLYNGRYRSVKYKDINPNQSPLILPGDIIIYKP
;
A
#
# COMPACT_ATOMS: atom_id res chain seq x y z
N MET A 1 -55.58 45.94 9.98
CA MET A 1 -54.70 45.74 8.80
C MET A 1 -53.19 45.77 9.12
N ILE A 2 -52.70 46.72 9.93
CA ILE A 2 -51.26 46.88 10.25
C ILE A 2 -50.65 45.66 10.98
N ARG A 3 -51.37 45.07 11.95
CA ARG A 3 -50.90 43.89 12.70
C ARG A 3 -50.71 42.63 11.83
N ILE A 4 -51.55 42.45 10.81
CA ILE A 4 -51.45 41.29 9.89
C ILE A 4 -50.22 41.44 8.99
N LYS A 5 -49.93 42.66 8.50
CA LYS A 5 -48.72 42.93 7.72
C LYS A 5 -47.45 42.63 8.53
N MET A 6 -47.35 43.12 9.78
CA MET A 6 -46.21 42.81 10.65
C MET A 6 -46.00 41.31 10.87
N LEU A 7 -47.09 40.55 11.07
CA LEU A 7 -46.99 39.10 11.29
C LEU A 7 -46.48 38.35 10.05
N ILE A 8 -46.88 38.79 8.86
CA ILE A 8 -46.43 38.22 7.58
C ILE A 8 -44.95 38.56 7.34
N THR A 9 -44.53 39.81 7.60
CA THR A 9 -43.12 40.22 7.44
C THR A 9 -42.20 39.48 8.42
N ALA A 10 -42.63 39.30 9.67
CA ALA A 10 -41.88 38.55 10.67
C ALA A 10 -41.71 37.06 10.28
N ARG A 11 -42.76 36.43 9.75
CA ARG A 11 -42.69 35.04 9.27
C ARG A 11 -41.76 34.89 8.06
N LEU A 12 -41.85 35.80 7.09
CA LEU A 12 -40.95 35.80 5.92
C LEU A 12 -39.49 36.00 6.33
N PHE A 13 -39.23 36.87 7.31
CA PHE A 13 -37.89 37.07 7.86
C PHE A 13 -37.35 35.81 8.53
N ILE A 14 -38.16 35.11 9.33
CA ILE A 14 -37.78 33.82 9.96
C ILE A 14 -37.48 32.76 8.89
N TYR A 15 -38.32 32.62 7.86
CA TYR A 15 -38.07 31.67 6.77
C TYR A 15 -36.77 31.98 6.01
N PHE A 16 -36.52 33.26 5.73
CA PHE A 16 -35.26 33.67 5.10
C PHE A 16 -34.05 33.34 5.97
N LEU A 17 -34.14 33.59 7.28
CA LEU A 17 -33.07 33.31 8.24
C LEU A 17 -32.81 31.80 8.38
N LEU A 18 -33.86 30.98 8.45
CA LEU A 18 -33.74 29.51 8.46
C LEU A 18 -33.14 28.96 7.17
N THR A 19 -33.52 29.53 6.02
CA THR A 19 -32.96 29.14 4.70
C THR A 19 -31.49 29.55 4.59
N ALA A 20 -31.13 30.75 5.05
CA ALA A 20 -29.74 31.21 5.10
C ALA A 20 -28.90 30.36 6.06
N CYS A 21 -29.42 30.00 7.23
CA CYS A 21 -28.79 29.07 8.17
C CYS A 21 -28.65 27.67 7.58
N TYR A 22 -29.65 27.16 6.86
CA TYR A 22 -29.60 25.86 6.19
C TYR A 22 -28.56 25.83 5.05
N ILE A 23 -28.51 26.88 4.23
CA ILE A 23 -27.48 27.04 3.18
C ILE A 23 -26.10 27.19 3.82
N ALA A 24 -25.95 27.99 4.87
CA ALA A 24 -24.68 28.09 5.60
C ALA A 24 -24.30 26.72 6.19
N PHE A 25 -25.23 25.97 6.79
CA PHE A 25 -24.96 24.66 7.37
C PHE A 25 -24.59 23.60 6.31
N LEU A 26 -25.14 23.69 5.09
CA LEU A 26 -24.79 22.81 3.97
C LEU A 26 -23.48 23.21 3.27
N VAL A 27 -23.20 24.52 3.14
CA VAL A 27 -22.07 25.05 2.34
C VAL A 27 -20.80 25.23 3.18
N TYR A 28 -20.90 25.57 4.47
CA TYR A 28 -19.73 25.75 5.34
C TYR A 28 -18.88 24.48 5.57
N PRO A 29 -19.44 23.25 5.66
CA PRO A 29 -18.61 22.05 5.80
C PRO A 29 -17.89 21.64 4.51
N LEU A 30 -18.11 22.29 3.37
CA LEU A 30 -17.42 22.00 2.10
C LEU A 30 -16.09 22.77 1.96
N ASN A 31 -16.00 24.01 2.47
CA ASN A 31 -14.80 24.86 2.32
C ASN A 31 -13.73 24.67 3.42
N ALA A 32 -14.07 24.05 4.55
CA ALA A 32 -13.12 23.72 5.61
C ALA A 32 -12.68 22.24 5.60
N GLN A 33 -12.90 21.51 4.50
CA GLN A 33 -12.51 20.11 4.42
C GLN A 33 -10.98 20.00 4.45
N LYS A 34 -10.47 19.32 5.48
CA LYS A 34 -9.03 19.07 5.60
C LYS A 34 -8.58 18.20 4.42
N GLN A 35 -7.54 18.67 3.75
CA GLN A 35 -6.92 18.06 2.57
C GLN A 35 -5.68 17.27 2.96
N TYR A 36 -5.26 16.34 2.10
CA TYR A 36 -3.89 15.82 2.14
C TYR A 36 -2.92 16.95 1.82
N ARG A 37 -1.71 16.89 2.39
CA ARG A 37 -0.65 17.86 2.11
C ARG A 37 0.67 17.14 2.00
N LEU A 38 1.39 17.35 0.90
CA LEU A 38 2.82 17.04 0.89
C LEU A 38 3.53 18.16 1.64
N GLN A 39 4.42 17.82 2.58
CA GLN A 39 4.97 18.75 3.55
C GLN A 39 6.43 18.43 3.87
N ALA A 40 7.31 19.41 3.69
CA ALA A 40 8.70 19.33 4.11
C ALA A 40 8.84 19.44 5.64
N VAL A 41 9.51 18.45 6.24
CA VAL A 41 9.77 18.33 7.67
C VAL A 41 11.28 18.35 7.89
N ASN A 42 11.74 19.30 8.71
CA ASN A 42 13.14 19.35 9.13
C ASN A 42 13.31 18.41 10.33
N ILE A 43 14.13 17.39 10.14
CA ILE A 43 14.47 16.41 11.16
C ILE A 43 15.86 16.78 11.68
N THR A 44 15.93 17.10 12.97
CA THR A 44 17.19 17.40 13.66
C THR A 44 17.71 16.15 14.36
N LEU A 45 18.97 15.84 14.10
CA LEU A 45 19.67 14.66 14.57
C LEU A 45 20.39 14.91 15.89
N ALA A 46 20.79 13.81 16.54
CA ALA A 46 21.81 13.87 17.57
C ALA A 46 23.07 14.55 17.00
N LYS A 47 23.67 15.48 17.77
CA LYS A 47 24.81 16.34 17.37
C LYS A 47 24.47 17.51 16.43
N GLY A 48 23.20 17.89 16.29
CA GLY A 48 22.79 19.15 15.65
C GLY A 48 22.81 19.16 14.11
N LYS A 49 23.10 18.02 13.46
CA LYS A 49 22.89 17.86 12.02
C LYS A 49 21.38 17.85 11.73
N SER A 50 20.96 18.36 10.59
CA SER A 50 19.55 18.32 10.18
C SER A 50 19.41 18.02 8.71
N TYR A 51 18.40 17.24 8.34
CA TYR A 51 17.99 17.07 6.95
C TYR A 51 16.50 17.34 6.80
N THR A 52 16.07 17.61 5.58
CA THR A 52 14.65 17.79 5.24
C THR A 52 14.14 16.51 4.60
N ALA A 53 13.01 16.01 5.09
CA ALA A 53 12.28 14.90 4.47
C ALA A 53 10.85 15.34 4.14
N GLU A 54 10.29 14.76 3.09
CA GLU A 54 8.96 15.13 2.63
C GLU A 54 7.90 14.11 3.06
N PHE A 55 6.97 14.58 3.88
CA PHE A 55 5.88 13.79 4.43
C PHE A 55 4.59 14.02 3.66
N MET A 56 3.90 12.92 3.33
CA MET A 56 2.48 12.98 3.03
C MET A 56 1.72 13.09 4.35
N MET A 57 0.98 14.19 4.52
CA MET A 57 0.18 14.49 5.69
C MET A 57 -1.29 14.24 5.38
N PRO A 58 -1.91 13.19 5.95
CA PRO A 58 -3.35 12.97 5.85
C PRO A 58 -4.18 14.10 6.45
N PRO A 59 -5.45 14.25 6.05
CA PRO A 59 -6.40 15.09 6.76
C PRO A 59 -6.35 14.85 8.27
N HIS A 60 -6.47 15.92 9.07
CA HIS A 60 -6.43 15.89 10.54
C HIS A 60 -5.10 15.48 11.20
N SER A 61 -4.15 14.94 10.45
CA SER A 61 -2.82 14.56 10.94
C SER A 61 -1.92 15.76 11.28
N ARG A 62 -0.94 15.55 12.17
CA ARG A 62 0.01 16.57 12.63
C ARG A 62 1.33 15.95 13.04
N LEU A 63 2.44 16.43 12.49
CA LEU A 63 3.81 16.12 12.95
C LEU A 63 4.52 17.33 13.56
N GLY A 64 4.01 18.54 13.33
CA GLY A 64 4.67 19.77 13.75
C GLY A 64 3.78 21.02 13.76
N LYS A 65 4.37 22.19 14.03
CA LYS A 65 3.65 23.49 13.99
C LYS A 65 3.45 23.95 12.54
N LYS A 66 2.26 24.45 12.22
CA LYS A 66 1.70 24.55 10.85
C LYS A 66 2.24 25.70 9.97
N ASN A 67 3.13 26.57 10.45
CA ASN A 67 3.30 27.93 9.88
C ASN A 67 4.67 28.26 9.25
N GLN A 68 5.50 27.29 8.86
CA GLN A 68 6.76 27.58 8.16
C GLN A 68 6.95 26.62 6.97
N ARG A 69 7.64 27.08 5.92
CA ARG A 69 7.99 26.29 4.70
C ARG A 69 8.83 25.04 5.03
N SER A 70 9.35 24.96 6.25
CA SER A 70 9.89 23.78 6.89
C SER A 70 9.24 23.62 8.26
N ILE A 71 8.95 22.38 8.66
CA ILE A 71 8.33 22.11 9.96
C ILE A 71 9.28 21.30 10.81
N ASN A 72 9.63 21.85 11.96
CA ASN A 72 10.33 21.11 12.99
C ASN A 72 9.36 20.12 13.65
N PHE A 73 9.84 18.90 13.87
CA PHE A 73 9.11 17.88 14.62
C PHE A 73 8.65 18.44 15.97
N ASN A 74 7.34 18.32 16.28
CA ASN A 74 6.77 18.86 17.51
C ASN A 74 6.66 17.77 18.58
N PRO A 75 7.33 17.92 19.74
CA PRO A 75 7.27 16.94 20.82
C PRO A 75 5.88 16.81 21.47
N LYS A 76 4.88 17.60 21.08
CA LYS A 76 3.49 17.40 21.50
C LYS A 76 2.74 16.33 20.68
N PHE A 77 3.25 15.97 19.51
CA PHE A 77 2.61 15.00 18.60
C PHE A 77 3.59 13.84 18.39
N LYS A 78 3.94 13.17 19.49
CA LYS A 78 4.95 12.11 19.52
C LYS A 78 4.35 10.76 19.16
N TYR A 79 3.16 10.52 19.71
CA TYR A 79 2.45 9.25 19.57
C TYR A 79 1.30 9.43 18.62
N HIS A 80 1.21 8.55 17.63
CA HIS A 80 0.16 8.53 16.62
C HIS A 80 -0.54 7.20 16.68
N ARG A 81 -1.87 7.21 16.59
CA ARG A 81 -2.68 6.01 16.81
C ARG A 81 -3.69 5.84 15.72
N VAL A 82 -3.91 4.59 15.34
CA VAL A 82 -5.05 4.19 14.52
C VAL A 82 -5.83 3.14 15.30
N LEU A 83 -7.10 3.43 15.50
CA LEU A 83 -8.09 2.57 16.14
C LEU A 83 -8.99 1.98 15.07
N ILE A 84 -9.12 0.66 15.06
CA ILE A 84 -9.99 -0.08 14.15
C ILE A 84 -10.89 -0.96 15.02
N LYS A 85 -12.19 -0.97 14.72
CA LYS A 85 -13.22 -1.76 15.41
C LYS A 85 -14.08 -2.51 14.43
N GLY A 86 -14.67 -3.62 14.87
CA GLY A 86 -15.57 -4.43 14.05
C GLY A 86 -14.84 -5.28 13.00
N LEU A 87 -13.62 -5.73 13.30
CA LEU A 87 -12.95 -6.76 12.51
C LEU A 87 -13.57 -8.13 12.79
N GLY A 88 -13.64 -8.98 11.78
CA GLY A 88 -14.18 -10.33 11.86
C GLY A 88 -13.79 -11.18 10.65
N THR A 89 -14.58 -12.22 10.38
CA THR A 89 -14.27 -13.24 9.36
C THR A 89 -14.59 -12.85 7.92
N GLY A 90 -15.34 -11.76 7.70
CA GLY A 90 -15.74 -11.28 6.38
C GLY A 90 -14.82 -10.17 5.86
N TYR A 91 -14.17 -10.38 4.73
CA TYR A 91 -13.21 -9.47 4.11
C TYR A 91 -13.85 -8.13 3.74
N PHE A 92 -15.01 -8.15 3.08
CA PHE A 92 -15.69 -6.91 2.69
C PHE A 92 -16.25 -6.15 3.90
N ALA A 93 -16.70 -6.87 4.95
CA ALA A 93 -17.07 -6.27 6.22
C ALA A 93 -15.87 -5.61 6.90
N ASN A 94 -14.71 -6.25 6.90
CA ASN A 94 -13.46 -5.68 7.43
C ASN A 94 -13.05 -4.42 6.66
N LEU A 95 -13.16 -4.40 5.33
CA LEU A 95 -12.90 -3.19 4.53
C LEU A 95 -13.84 -2.04 4.92
N ALA A 96 -15.12 -2.32 5.16
CA ALA A 96 -16.07 -1.32 5.64
C ALA A 96 -15.71 -0.81 7.04
N SER A 97 -15.31 -1.70 7.96
CA SER A 97 -14.82 -1.36 9.29
C SER A 97 -13.56 -0.48 9.24
N LEU A 98 -12.61 -0.80 8.36
CA LEU A 98 -11.39 -0.01 8.15
C LEU A 98 -11.70 1.41 7.66
N ASN A 99 -12.76 1.61 6.86
CA ASN A 99 -13.17 2.96 6.45
C ASN A 99 -13.63 3.85 7.62
N ASN A 100 -14.05 3.24 8.73
CA ASN A 100 -14.45 3.93 9.95
C ASN A 100 -13.32 4.04 10.99
N ALA A 101 -12.08 3.67 10.62
CA ALA A 101 -10.95 3.76 11.51
C ALA A 101 -10.70 5.21 11.98
N VAL A 102 -10.33 5.33 13.26
CA VAL A 102 -10.13 6.62 13.92
C VAL A 102 -8.64 6.85 14.10
N TYR A 103 -8.18 8.02 13.66
CA TYR A 103 -6.82 8.47 13.84
C TYR A 103 -6.73 9.50 14.97
N GLU A 104 -5.78 9.29 15.89
CA GLU A 104 -5.51 10.17 17.03
C GLU A 104 -4.00 10.46 17.15
N TRP A 105 -3.63 11.54 17.83
CA TRP A 105 -2.24 11.86 18.15
C TRP A 105 -2.16 12.51 19.53
N ASP A 106 -1.01 12.35 20.19
CA ASP A 106 -0.81 12.83 21.57
C ASP A 106 0.69 13.00 21.91
N ASP A 107 0.98 13.64 23.05
CA ASP A 107 2.34 13.84 23.56
C ASP A 107 2.83 12.70 24.47
N ARG A 108 1.89 11.89 24.96
CA ARG A 108 2.11 10.72 25.85
C ARG A 108 1.62 9.45 25.18
N ALA A 109 2.21 8.31 25.53
CA ALA A 109 1.72 6.98 25.16
C ALA A 109 0.32 6.71 25.75
N ILE A 110 -0.43 5.74 25.21
CA ILE A 110 -1.79 5.45 25.71
C ILE A 110 -1.69 4.94 27.15
N PRO A 111 -2.31 5.62 28.14
CA PRO A 111 -2.41 5.06 29.48
C PRO A 111 -3.23 3.76 29.45
N ARG A 112 -2.78 2.75 30.18
CA ARG A 112 -3.41 1.41 30.16
C ARG A 112 -4.89 1.45 30.50
N GLU A 113 -5.31 2.38 31.36
CA GLU A 113 -6.69 2.58 31.81
C GLU A 113 -7.60 3.09 30.69
N ARG A 114 -7.04 3.81 29.70
CA ARG A 114 -7.80 4.35 28.57
C ARG A 114 -8.11 3.30 27.50
N LEU A 115 -7.27 2.26 27.39
CA LEU A 115 -7.49 1.12 26.49
C LEU A 115 -8.83 0.41 26.76
N ASP A 116 -9.16 0.23 28.03
CA ASP A 116 -10.38 -0.44 28.45
C ASP A 116 -11.61 0.47 28.26
N ARG A 117 -11.54 1.68 28.83
CA ARG A 117 -12.67 2.62 28.87
C ARG A 117 -13.06 3.21 27.51
N SER A 118 -12.07 3.51 26.66
CA SER A 118 -12.32 4.24 25.40
C SER A 118 -12.30 3.35 24.16
N TYR A 119 -11.54 2.26 24.20
CA TYR A 119 -11.28 1.43 23.02
C TYR A 119 -11.85 0.02 23.13
N SER A 120 -12.50 -0.32 24.25
CA SER A 120 -13.12 -1.63 24.51
C SER A 120 -12.09 -2.78 24.46
N ILE A 121 -10.85 -2.51 24.87
CA ILE A 121 -9.78 -3.51 24.98
C ILE A 121 -9.65 -3.87 26.47
N ASN A 122 -10.35 -4.95 26.88
CA ASN A 122 -10.44 -5.42 28.26
C ASN A 122 -9.06 -5.74 28.85
N ASN A 123 -8.78 -5.29 30.08
CA ASN A 123 -7.50 -5.45 30.77
C ASN A 123 -7.03 -6.89 30.97
N ALA A 124 -7.94 -7.86 31.18
CA ALA A 124 -7.58 -9.26 31.40
C ALA A 124 -7.22 -10.02 30.10
N ASP A 125 -7.68 -9.51 28.96
CA ASP A 125 -7.55 -10.14 27.63
C ASP A 125 -6.54 -9.35 26.76
N LYS A 126 -5.58 -8.65 27.36
CA LYS A 126 -4.57 -7.87 26.64
C LYS A 126 -3.37 -8.72 26.29
N ILE A 127 -3.03 -8.72 25.01
CA ILE A 127 -1.71 -9.17 24.57
C ILE A 127 -1.05 -8.00 23.84
N TYR A 128 0.16 -7.68 24.27
CA TYR A 128 0.99 -6.66 23.63
C TYR A 128 1.84 -7.34 22.57
N ALA A 129 1.82 -6.74 21.40
CA ALA A 129 2.63 -7.15 20.27
C ALA A 129 3.61 -6.01 20.00
N ASP A 130 4.75 -6.02 20.70
CA ASP A 130 5.87 -5.15 20.34
C ASP A 130 6.36 -5.61 18.97
N VAL A 131 6.27 -4.70 18.00
CA VAL A 131 6.81 -4.89 16.65
C VAL A 131 8.28 -4.51 16.69
N ASP A 132 8.55 -3.35 17.29
CA ASP A 132 9.87 -2.84 17.66
C ASP A 132 9.70 -1.76 18.75
N SER A 133 10.76 -0.99 19.05
CA SER A 133 10.67 0.11 20.02
C SER A 133 9.81 1.29 19.57
N ALA A 134 9.41 1.34 18.29
CA ALA A 134 8.66 2.42 17.67
C ALA A 134 7.17 2.07 17.47
N VAL A 135 6.78 0.80 17.42
CA VAL A 135 5.38 0.38 17.21
C VAL A 135 4.90 -0.66 18.20
N ILE A 136 3.73 -0.35 18.77
CA ILE A 136 3.01 -1.22 19.70
C ILE A 136 1.62 -1.49 19.16
N ILE A 137 1.24 -2.77 19.11
CA ILE A 137 -0.10 -3.21 18.71
C ILE A 137 -0.84 -3.74 19.95
N TYR A 138 -2.02 -3.16 20.22
CA TYR A 138 -2.95 -3.59 21.26
C TYR A 138 -4.19 -4.20 20.60
N TYR A 139 -4.70 -5.31 21.13
CA TYR A 139 -5.92 -5.95 20.62
C TYR A 139 -6.70 -6.64 21.74
N ASN A 140 -7.98 -6.89 21.49
CA ASN A 140 -8.83 -7.70 22.35
C ASN A 140 -8.55 -9.20 22.10
N ALA A 141 -7.93 -9.92 23.03
CA ALA A 141 -7.59 -11.34 22.83
C ALA A 141 -8.83 -12.27 22.77
N LYS A 142 -10.00 -11.80 23.23
CA LYS A 142 -11.22 -12.60 23.20
C LYS A 142 -11.79 -12.79 21.80
N ASP A 143 -11.77 -11.73 20.98
CA ASP A 143 -12.46 -11.71 19.68
C ASP A 143 -11.69 -11.03 18.55
N PHE A 144 -10.54 -10.40 18.84
CA PHE A 144 -9.73 -9.62 17.90
C PHE A 144 -10.50 -8.56 17.11
N SER A 145 -11.71 -8.19 17.54
CA SER A 145 -12.60 -7.31 16.80
C SER A 145 -12.13 -5.86 16.80
N SER A 146 -11.28 -5.51 17.76
CA SER A 146 -10.76 -4.17 17.95
C SER A 146 -9.25 -4.20 18.11
N ILE A 147 -8.58 -3.34 17.34
CA ILE A 147 -7.13 -3.15 17.40
C ILE A 147 -6.78 -1.67 17.50
N VAL A 148 -5.71 -1.39 18.23
CA VAL A 148 -5.07 -0.08 18.30
C VAL A 148 -3.61 -0.25 17.92
N ILE A 149 -3.17 0.52 16.94
CA ILE A 149 -1.77 0.54 16.49
C ILE A 149 -1.21 1.90 16.86
N GLU A 150 -0.20 1.92 17.73
CA GLU A 150 0.47 3.12 18.21
C GLU A 150 1.90 3.21 17.65
N LEU A 151 2.22 4.35 17.04
CA LEU A 151 3.54 4.71 16.52
C LEU A 151 4.18 5.79 17.40
N ASN A 152 5.42 5.57 17.81
CA ASN A 152 6.30 6.48 18.52
C ASN A 152 7.31 7.11 17.55
N TYR A 153 6.95 8.25 16.96
CA TYR A 153 7.77 8.93 15.94
C TYR A 153 9.18 9.32 16.43
N PRO A 154 9.38 9.79 17.67
CA PRO A 154 10.72 10.01 18.20
C PRO A 154 11.63 8.79 18.10
N LYS A 155 11.10 7.59 18.38
CA LYS A 155 11.86 6.34 18.26
C LYS A 155 12.10 5.95 16.81
N LEU A 156 11.11 6.14 15.94
CA LEU A 156 11.26 5.90 14.50
C LEU A 156 12.34 6.81 13.86
N PHE A 157 12.44 8.06 14.34
CA PHE A 157 13.46 9.03 13.90
C PHE A 157 14.80 8.88 14.61
N GLU A 158 14.91 8.05 15.65
CA GLU A 158 16.14 7.90 16.41
C GLU A 158 17.23 7.28 15.52
N GLY A 159 18.35 7.97 15.36
CA GLY A 159 19.48 7.47 14.56
C GLY A 159 19.30 7.51 13.05
N THR A 160 18.25 8.16 12.51
CA THR A 160 18.19 8.43 11.05
C THR A 160 19.25 9.46 10.68
N THR A 161 20.01 9.28 9.60
CA THR A 161 21.02 10.26 9.16
C THR A 161 20.72 10.94 7.83
N SER A 162 19.79 10.40 7.07
CA SER A 162 19.37 10.90 5.76
C SER A 162 17.86 10.67 5.52
N GLU A 163 17.31 11.29 4.46
CA GLU A 163 15.94 10.99 4.01
C GLU A 163 15.80 9.53 3.52
N GLN A 164 16.88 8.96 2.95
CA GLN A 164 16.89 7.57 2.51
C GLN A 164 16.78 6.61 3.70
N ASP A 165 17.58 6.81 4.76
CA ASP A 165 17.51 6.00 5.98
C ASP A 165 16.10 6.04 6.59
N LEU A 166 15.48 7.22 6.58
CA LEU A 166 14.11 7.39 7.08
C LEU A 166 13.11 6.63 6.22
N THR A 167 13.27 6.69 4.89
CA THR A 167 12.41 5.96 3.95
C THR A 167 12.50 4.46 4.22
N GLU A 168 13.71 3.92 4.33
CA GLU A 168 13.96 2.50 4.63
C GLU A 168 13.36 2.10 5.98
N LYS A 169 13.49 2.92 7.03
CA LYS A 169 12.86 2.64 8.33
C LYS A 169 11.34 2.56 8.25
N PHE A 170 10.68 3.42 7.47
CA PHE A 170 9.23 3.32 7.27
C PHE A 170 8.84 2.10 6.43
N GLU A 171 9.65 1.72 5.44
CA GLU A 171 9.42 0.48 4.67
C GLU A 171 9.53 -0.76 5.57
N ASN A 172 10.58 -0.83 6.40
CA ASN A 172 10.75 -1.90 7.39
C ASN A 172 9.62 -1.90 8.42
N LEU A 173 9.20 -0.73 8.90
CA LEU A 173 8.04 -0.60 9.79
C LEU A 173 6.78 -1.25 9.21
N HIS A 174 6.50 -1.00 7.93
CA HIS A 174 5.34 -1.58 7.27
C HIS A 174 5.47 -3.10 7.11
N ALA A 175 6.66 -3.60 6.79
CA ALA A 175 6.93 -5.03 6.76
C ALA A 175 6.68 -5.68 8.12
N ASP A 176 7.23 -5.12 9.19
CA ASP A 176 7.12 -5.67 10.54
C ASP A 176 5.68 -5.63 11.05
N VAL A 177 4.92 -4.57 10.74
CA VAL A 177 3.48 -4.49 11.03
C VAL A 177 2.70 -5.58 10.30
N ILE A 178 2.97 -5.80 9.00
CA ILE A 178 2.31 -6.87 8.23
C ILE A 178 2.63 -8.23 8.85
N ILE A 179 3.90 -8.51 9.14
CA ILE A 179 4.35 -9.75 9.80
C ILE A 179 3.57 -9.96 11.09
N LYS A 180 3.54 -8.95 11.96
CA LYS A 180 2.91 -9.09 13.27
C LYS A 180 1.40 -9.30 13.16
N LEU A 181 0.71 -8.50 12.34
CA LEU A 181 -0.73 -8.61 12.14
C LEU A 181 -1.12 -9.92 11.45
N SER A 182 -0.29 -10.44 10.53
CA SER A 182 -0.55 -11.72 9.87
C SER A 182 -0.47 -12.90 10.85
N GLY A 183 0.40 -12.83 11.86
CA GLY A 183 0.42 -13.79 12.96
C GLY A 183 -0.87 -13.78 13.79
N LEU A 184 -1.49 -12.61 13.98
CA LEU A 184 -2.80 -12.50 14.63
C LEU A 184 -3.92 -13.05 13.74
N GLU A 185 -3.89 -12.73 12.45
CA GLU A 185 -4.84 -13.23 11.44
C GLU A 185 -4.86 -14.77 11.33
N ASN A 186 -3.70 -15.41 11.55
CA ASN A 186 -3.55 -16.86 11.47
C ASN A 186 -3.77 -17.59 12.81
N ASN A 187 -4.01 -16.88 13.92
CA ASN A 187 -4.21 -17.50 15.22
C ASN A 187 -5.62 -18.12 15.32
N ALA A 188 -5.69 -19.42 15.61
CA ALA A 188 -6.90 -20.24 15.54
C ALA A 188 -7.80 -20.18 16.80
N ALA A 189 -7.33 -19.59 17.90
CA ALA A 189 -7.98 -19.70 19.21
C ALA A 189 -9.23 -18.82 19.41
N SER A 190 -9.42 -17.75 18.62
CA SER A 190 -10.60 -16.89 18.74
C SER A 190 -10.81 -16.09 17.44
N GLY A 191 -11.88 -16.37 16.70
CA GLY A 191 -12.40 -15.53 15.62
C GLY A 191 -11.37 -15.01 14.60
N SER A 192 -10.87 -15.88 13.71
CA SER A 192 -9.91 -15.51 12.68
C SER A 192 -10.41 -14.34 11.83
N TRP A 193 -9.60 -13.30 11.66
CA TRP A 193 -9.90 -12.30 10.65
C TRP A 193 -9.99 -12.96 9.27
N ALA A 194 -10.79 -12.37 8.37
CA ALA A 194 -10.73 -12.73 6.96
C ALA A 194 -9.27 -12.66 6.49
N LYS A 195 -8.84 -13.59 5.62
CA LYS A 195 -7.46 -13.62 5.16
C LYS A 195 -7.09 -12.29 4.48
N THR A 196 -5.82 -11.87 4.64
CA THR A 196 -5.29 -10.60 4.11
C THR A 196 -5.82 -9.34 4.79
N THR A 197 -6.61 -9.45 5.87
CA THR A 197 -7.00 -8.28 6.69
C THR A 197 -5.78 -7.53 7.21
N ALA A 198 -4.69 -8.22 7.55
CA ALA A 198 -3.42 -7.60 7.96
C ALA A 198 -2.87 -6.61 6.91
N ALA A 199 -2.91 -6.97 5.63
CA ALA A 199 -2.45 -6.10 4.55
C ALA A 199 -3.35 -4.87 4.38
N GLU A 200 -4.67 -5.03 4.53
CA GLU A 200 -5.63 -3.92 4.44
C GLU A 200 -5.48 -2.95 5.62
N ILE A 201 -5.19 -3.46 6.82
CA ILE A 201 -4.82 -2.62 7.97
C ILE A 201 -3.56 -1.81 7.66
N ASN A 202 -2.51 -2.42 7.09
CA ASN A 202 -1.28 -1.69 6.74
C ASN A 202 -1.52 -0.58 5.69
N LYS A 203 -2.37 -0.84 4.69
CA LYS A 203 -2.82 0.21 3.75
C LYS A 203 -3.55 1.32 4.46
N LYS A 204 -4.39 0.98 5.44
CA LYS A 204 -5.13 1.97 6.23
C LYS A 204 -4.23 2.81 7.11
N LEU A 205 -3.16 2.24 7.68
CA LEU A 205 -2.15 3.01 8.40
C LEU A 205 -1.50 4.06 7.49
N ASN A 206 -1.10 3.68 6.28
CA ASN A 206 -0.55 4.62 5.28
C ASN A 206 -1.53 5.73 4.89
N GLU A 207 -2.83 5.43 4.86
CA GLU A 207 -3.86 6.42 4.55
C GLU A 207 -4.01 7.48 5.66
N LEU A 208 -3.86 7.06 6.93
CA LEU A 208 -4.20 7.85 8.12
C LEU A 208 -3.01 8.50 8.82
N MET A 209 -1.83 7.87 8.75
CA MET A 209 -0.65 8.31 9.47
C MET A 209 0.29 9.14 8.56
N PRO A 210 0.92 10.19 9.10
CA PRO A 210 1.99 10.90 8.41
C PRO A 210 3.16 9.99 8.06
N GLY A 211 3.59 9.94 6.80
CA GLY A 211 4.76 9.15 6.41
C GLY A 211 5.59 9.84 5.34
N PRO A 212 6.88 9.54 5.20
CA PRO A 212 7.67 9.96 4.06
C PRO A 212 6.97 9.52 2.78
N HIS A 213 6.70 10.44 1.86
CA HIS A 213 5.97 10.10 0.64
C HIS A 213 6.72 9.12 -0.26
N LYS A 214 8.05 9.06 -0.14
CA LYS A 214 8.92 8.09 -0.82
C LYS A 214 8.71 6.66 -0.29
N ALA A 215 8.33 6.50 0.97
CA ALA A 215 8.06 5.21 1.61
C ALA A 215 6.62 4.71 1.41
N VAL A 216 5.78 5.44 0.66
CA VAL A 216 4.33 5.13 0.51
C VAL A 216 4.08 3.75 -0.12
N MET A 217 5.06 3.22 -0.85
CA MET A 217 5.01 1.88 -1.43
C MET A 217 5.04 0.78 -0.35
N GLY A 218 5.58 1.07 0.84
CA GLY A 218 5.53 0.19 2.01
C GLY A 218 4.10 -0.23 2.40
N ARG A 219 3.06 0.50 1.97
CA ARG A 219 1.66 0.07 2.09
C ARG A 219 1.37 -1.28 1.45
N PHE A 220 2.12 -1.63 0.41
CA PHE A 220 2.08 -2.90 -0.29
C PHE A 220 3.21 -3.82 0.14
N GLY A 221 3.75 -3.59 1.35
CA GLY A 221 4.84 -4.39 1.88
C GLY A 221 6.08 -4.40 0.97
N SER A 222 6.30 -3.32 0.21
CA SER A 222 7.36 -3.28 -0.79
C SER A 222 8.71 -3.01 -0.13
N LYS A 223 9.75 -3.61 -0.70
CA LYS A 223 11.14 -3.24 -0.43
C LYS A 223 11.86 -3.12 -1.77
N THR A 224 12.52 -2.00 -2.00
CA THR A 224 13.31 -1.77 -3.20
C THR A 224 14.76 -1.51 -2.83
N SER A 225 15.65 -2.40 -3.25
CA SER A 225 17.09 -2.18 -3.22
C SER A 225 17.58 -1.81 -4.63
N GLY A 226 18.83 -1.35 -4.74
CA GLY A 226 19.41 -1.03 -6.05
C GLY A 226 19.45 -2.22 -7.02
N ALA A 227 19.40 -3.47 -6.52
CA ALA A 227 19.47 -4.69 -7.33
C ALA A 227 18.14 -5.45 -7.41
N HIS A 228 17.24 -5.27 -6.45
CA HIS A 228 16.01 -6.08 -6.34
C HIS A 228 14.79 -5.24 -5.98
N SER A 229 13.62 -5.70 -6.37
CA SER A 229 12.33 -5.13 -6.02
C SER A 229 11.39 -6.22 -5.57
N PHE A 230 10.68 -5.94 -4.49
CA PHE A 230 9.68 -6.81 -3.93
C PHE A 230 8.42 -6.02 -3.67
N ILE A 231 7.28 -6.63 -3.99
CA ILE A 231 5.99 -6.04 -3.68
C ILE A 231 4.93 -7.09 -3.40
N MET A 232 4.16 -6.89 -2.33
CA MET A 232 2.99 -7.70 -2.05
C MET A 232 1.85 -7.29 -2.99
N LEU A 233 1.34 -8.26 -3.73
CA LEU A 233 0.25 -8.05 -4.66
C LEU A 233 -1.06 -7.83 -3.92
N SER A 234 -1.84 -6.90 -4.44
CA SER A 234 -3.04 -6.39 -3.83
C SER A 234 -4.20 -6.36 -4.83
N PRO A 235 -5.47 -6.45 -4.38
CA PRO A 235 -6.62 -6.47 -5.30
C PRO A 235 -6.83 -5.17 -6.10
N ASP A 236 -6.16 -4.10 -5.69
CA ASP A 236 -6.14 -2.81 -6.38
C ASP A 236 -5.02 -2.72 -7.44
N MET A 237 -4.33 -3.84 -7.71
CA MET A 237 -3.31 -3.99 -8.74
C MET A 237 -3.71 -4.99 -9.82
N LYS A 238 -3.19 -4.75 -11.02
CA LYS A 238 -3.14 -5.72 -12.10
C LYS A 238 -1.69 -6.02 -12.45
N LEU A 239 -1.40 -7.21 -12.94
CA LEU A 239 -0.10 -7.54 -13.51
C LEU A 239 -0.22 -7.61 -15.02
N LYS A 240 0.62 -6.86 -15.72
CA LYS A 240 0.84 -7.06 -17.14
C LYS A 240 2.04 -7.97 -17.30
N VAL A 241 1.87 -9.05 -18.04
CA VAL A 241 2.91 -10.07 -18.20
C VAL A 241 3.13 -10.31 -19.69
N ASP A 242 4.38 -10.22 -20.11
CA ASP A 242 4.77 -10.53 -21.48
C ASP A 242 4.78 -12.05 -21.72
N ALA A 243 4.21 -12.46 -22.86
CA ALA A 243 4.26 -13.82 -23.37
C ALA A 243 5.36 -13.92 -24.42
N VAL A 244 6.36 -14.76 -24.19
CA VAL A 244 7.48 -14.97 -25.12
C VAL A 244 7.57 -16.43 -25.58
N GLU A 245 7.92 -16.64 -26.84
CA GLU A 245 8.24 -17.96 -27.40
C GLU A 245 9.74 -18.04 -27.65
N LYS A 246 10.37 -19.13 -27.21
CA LYS A 246 11.77 -19.42 -27.55
C LYS A 246 11.86 -19.84 -29.01
N ILE A 247 12.67 -19.11 -29.78
CA ILE A 247 12.96 -19.42 -31.18
C ILE A 247 14.42 -19.88 -31.30
N THR A 248 14.67 -20.85 -32.18
CA THR A 248 16.04 -21.29 -32.49
C THR A 248 16.22 -21.22 -34.00
N GLU A 249 17.10 -20.33 -34.45
CA GLU A 249 17.41 -20.14 -35.87
C GLU A 249 18.94 -20.20 -36.06
N ALA A 250 19.40 -21.06 -36.96
CA ALA A 250 20.80 -21.17 -37.38
C ALA A 250 21.83 -21.30 -36.22
N GLY A 251 21.52 -22.13 -35.21
CA GLY A 251 22.41 -22.34 -34.06
C GLY A 251 22.44 -21.17 -33.06
N LYS A 252 21.64 -20.12 -33.28
CA LYS A 252 21.38 -19.04 -32.34
C LYS A 252 19.98 -19.22 -31.77
N TRP A 253 19.84 -19.07 -30.46
CA TRP A 253 18.54 -19.05 -29.80
C TRP A 253 18.15 -17.60 -29.47
N GLY A 254 16.84 -17.34 -29.46
CA GLY A 254 16.26 -16.04 -29.15
C GLY A 254 14.85 -16.19 -28.57
N TYR A 255 14.21 -15.06 -28.28
CA TYR A 255 12.83 -15.00 -27.80
C TYR A 255 12.00 -14.07 -28.69
N ARG A 256 10.81 -14.51 -29.08
CA ARG A 256 9.83 -13.72 -29.83
C ARG A 256 8.69 -13.34 -28.88
N LEU A 257 8.45 -12.04 -28.70
CA LEU A 257 7.24 -11.57 -28.00
C LEU A 257 6.01 -11.99 -28.81
N LYS A 258 5.14 -12.78 -28.19
CA LYS A 258 3.88 -13.27 -28.77
C LYS A 258 2.70 -12.40 -28.44
N GLY A 259 2.77 -11.70 -27.30
CA GLY A 259 1.73 -10.82 -26.84
C GLY A 259 1.93 -10.50 -25.36
N THR A 260 0.92 -9.87 -24.79
CA THR A 260 0.92 -9.48 -23.38
C THR A 260 -0.47 -9.74 -22.83
N PHE A 261 -0.56 -10.17 -21.58
CA PHE A 261 -1.81 -10.51 -20.92
C PHE A 261 -1.87 -9.83 -19.55
N ASP A 262 -3.09 -9.43 -19.18
CA ASP A 262 -3.35 -8.78 -17.91
C ASP A 262 -3.97 -9.77 -16.91
N ILE A 263 -3.44 -9.76 -15.70
CA ILE A 263 -3.88 -10.57 -14.58
C ILE A 263 -4.43 -9.63 -13.51
N SER A 264 -5.69 -9.82 -13.12
CA SER A 264 -6.28 -9.14 -11.97
C SER A 264 -6.33 -10.06 -10.77
N ILE A 265 -5.97 -9.54 -9.60
CA ILE A 265 -6.12 -10.21 -8.32
C ILE A 265 -7.39 -9.68 -7.65
N LEU A 266 -8.21 -10.58 -7.17
CA LEU A 266 -9.48 -10.34 -6.49
C LEU A 266 -9.47 -11.08 -5.15
N ARG A 267 -10.49 -10.82 -4.32
CA ARG A 267 -10.67 -11.49 -3.03
C ARG A 267 -12.09 -12.01 -2.92
N SER A 268 -12.23 -13.21 -2.36
CA SER A 268 -13.51 -13.72 -1.87
C SER A 268 -13.90 -13.03 -0.57
N ASP A 269 -15.14 -13.24 -0.09
CA ASP A 269 -15.57 -12.74 1.22
C ASP A 269 -14.76 -13.36 2.38
N ALA A 270 -14.18 -14.55 2.21
CA ALA A 270 -13.25 -15.12 3.19
C ALA A 270 -11.83 -14.50 3.12
N GLY A 271 -11.56 -13.60 2.16
CA GLY A 271 -10.26 -12.99 1.94
C GLY A 271 -9.28 -13.83 1.10
N LEU A 272 -9.72 -15.00 0.61
CA LEU A 272 -8.90 -15.85 -0.27
C LEU A 272 -8.65 -15.18 -1.62
N VAL A 273 -7.45 -15.37 -2.18
CA VAL A 273 -7.08 -14.87 -3.51
C VAL A 273 -7.97 -15.52 -4.58
N VAL A 274 -8.57 -14.69 -5.43
CA VAL A 274 -9.28 -15.10 -6.65
C VAL A 274 -8.62 -14.38 -7.82
N GLN A 275 -8.36 -15.04 -8.94
CA GLN A 275 -7.72 -14.41 -10.10
C GLN A 275 -8.69 -14.31 -11.30
N SER A 276 -8.53 -13.27 -12.12
CA SER A 276 -9.26 -13.07 -13.38
C SER A 276 -8.31 -12.62 -14.51
N PRO A 277 -8.47 -13.06 -15.78
CA PRO A 277 -9.57 -13.88 -16.31
C PRO A 277 -9.46 -15.38 -15.97
N PHE A 278 -10.61 -16.07 -16.00
CA PHE A 278 -10.68 -17.54 -15.89
C PHE A 278 -10.43 -18.16 -17.27
N ILE A 279 -9.21 -18.64 -17.55
CA ILE A 279 -8.99 -19.45 -18.76
C ILE A 279 -9.62 -20.83 -18.53
N LYS A 280 -10.70 -21.13 -19.28
CA LYS A 280 -11.26 -22.48 -19.38
C LYS A 280 -10.49 -23.23 -20.48
N PHE A 281 -9.74 -24.25 -20.10
CA PHE A 281 -9.16 -25.18 -21.07
C PHE A 281 -10.21 -26.20 -21.51
N SER A 282 -10.34 -26.40 -22.82
CA SER A 282 -11.32 -27.31 -23.43
C SER A 282 -11.08 -28.79 -23.12
N SER A 283 -9.88 -29.16 -22.63
CA SER A 283 -9.47 -30.56 -22.43
C SER A 283 -9.41 -31.03 -20.97
N GLY A 284 -9.84 -30.24 -19.98
CA GLY A 284 -9.96 -30.68 -18.57
C GLY A 284 -8.64 -30.93 -17.82
N THR A 285 -7.51 -31.09 -18.50
CA THR A 285 -6.16 -31.22 -17.91
C THR A 285 -5.33 -29.97 -18.22
N MET A 286 -4.82 -29.34 -17.16
CA MET A 286 -3.88 -28.23 -17.26
C MET A 286 -2.48 -28.75 -17.65
N PRO A 287 -1.69 -28.01 -18.43
CA PRO A 287 -0.27 -28.30 -18.56
C PRO A 287 0.37 -28.18 -17.17
N THR A 288 0.94 -29.28 -16.66
CA THR A 288 1.65 -29.28 -15.38
C THR A 288 3.13 -29.06 -15.65
N ASN A 289 3.64 -27.84 -15.46
CA ASN A 289 5.07 -27.54 -15.45
C ASN A 289 5.71 -27.83 -14.08
N TYR A 290 5.32 -28.95 -13.43
CA TYR A 290 6.01 -29.41 -12.24
C TYR A 290 7.37 -29.99 -12.66
N THR A 291 8.45 -29.35 -12.21
CA THR A 291 9.74 -30.00 -12.12
C THR A 291 9.62 -31.13 -11.08
N ASN A 292 10.15 -32.32 -11.39
CA ASN A 292 9.99 -33.53 -10.56
C ASN A 292 10.63 -33.47 -9.16
N SER A 293 11.22 -32.34 -8.75
CA SER A 293 11.63 -32.14 -7.36
C SER A 293 10.48 -31.48 -6.59
N VAL A 294 9.87 -32.25 -5.67
CA VAL A 294 8.86 -31.72 -4.72
C VAL A 294 9.41 -30.53 -3.90
N LYS A 295 10.76 -30.41 -3.84
CA LYS A 295 11.49 -29.36 -3.13
C LYS A 295 11.64 -28.05 -3.90
N ASP A 296 11.65 -28.03 -5.24
CA ASP A 296 11.80 -26.80 -6.02
C ASP A 296 10.66 -26.69 -7.03
N ARG A 297 9.44 -26.47 -6.53
CA ARG A 297 8.26 -26.17 -7.36
C ARG A 297 8.40 -24.78 -7.98
N SER A 298 9.40 -24.60 -8.82
CA SER A 298 9.58 -23.45 -9.68
C SER A 298 8.82 -23.72 -10.97
N LEU A 299 7.61 -23.19 -11.07
CA LEU A 299 6.84 -23.28 -12.30
C LEU A 299 7.53 -22.39 -13.33
N GLN A 300 8.05 -22.94 -14.44
CA GLN A 300 8.40 -22.11 -15.59
C GLN A 300 7.07 -21.59 -16.16
N ALA A 301 6.71 -20.38 -15.78
CA ALA A 301 5.37 -19.85 -16.00
C ALA A 301 5.09 -19.73 -17.49
N SER A 302 4.33 -20.69 -18.03
CA SER A 302 3.42 -20.37 -19.10
C SER A 302 2.30 -19.51 -18.50
N THR A 303 1.71 -18.65 -19.31
CA THR A 303 0.68 -17.68 -18.92
C THR A 303 -0.54 -18.33 -18.23
N GLY A 304 -0.74 -19.64 -18.43
CA GLY A 304 -1.77 -20.46 -17.80
C GLY A 304 -1.46 -20.99 -16.40
N ASP A 305 -0.18 -21.08 -15.99
CA ASP A 305 0.23 -21.72 -14.73
C ASP A 305 -0.03 -20.83 -13.49
N ILE A 306 0.11 -19.51 -13.66
CA ILE A 306 -0.17 -18.52 -12.61
C ILE A 306 -1.67 -18.50 -12.29
N GLN A 307 -2.49 -18.73 -13.32
CA GLN A 307 -3.95 -18.53 -13.31
C GLN A 307 -4.71 -19.62 -12.57
N LEU A 308 -4.12 -20.80 -12.36
CA LEU A 308 -4.89 -21.99 -11.95
C LEU A 308 -4.22 -22.88 -10.90
N SER A 309 -3.02 -22.56 -10.40
CA SER A 309 -2.40 -23.41 -9.39
C SER A 309 -3.24 -23.40 -8.09
N GLU A 310 -3.46 -24.59 -7.52
CA GLU A 310 -4.06 -24.74 -6.18
C GLU A 310 -3.30 -23.91 -5.12
N ALA A 311 -2.03 -23.57 -5.38
CA ALA A 311 -1.22 -22.72 -4.52
C ALA A 311 -1.71 -21.26 -4.47
N THR A 312 -2.21 -20.69 -5.57
CA THR A 312 -2.81 -19.34 -5.56
C THR A 312 -4.03 -19.30 -4.64
N LYS A 313 -4.92 -20.31 -4.73
CA LYS A 313 -6.11 -20.43 -3.88
C LYS A 313 -5.78 -20.71 -2.42
N ALA A 314 -4.70 -21.46 -2.17
CA ALA A 314 -4.24 -21.83 -0.84
C ALA A 314 -3.36 -20.75 -0.16
N SER A 315 -3.03 -19.67 -0.87
CA SER A 315 -2.19 -18.57 -0.39
C SER A 315 -3.02 -17.37 0.09
N ASN A 316 -2.63 -16.80 1.23
CA ASN A 316 -3.17 -15.53 1.73
C ASN A 316 -2.46 -14.34 1.07
N TYR A 317 -1.14 -14.46 0.84
CA TYR A 317 -0.27 -13.42 0.34
C TYR A 317 0.51 -13.90 -0.89
N ILE A 318 0.69 -13.00 -1.85
CA ILE A 318 1.50 -13.23 -3.05
C ILE A 318 2.46 -12.05 -3.17
N PHE A 319 3.75 -12.34 -3.25
CA PHE A 319 4.78 -11.33 -3.48
C PHE A 319 5.33 -11.46 -4.88
N LEU A 320 5.50 -10.34 -5.56
CA LEU A 320 6.26 -10.25 -6.80
C LEU A 320 7.69 -9.83 -6.45
N TYR A 321 8.63 -10.71 -6.73
CA TYR A 321 10.06 -10.42 -6.72
C TYR A 321 10.56 -10.21 -8.14
N GLN A 322 11.35 -9.17 -8.34
CA GLN A 322 12.07 -8.93 -9.59
C GLN A 322 13.44 -8.32 -9.30
N GLU A 323 14.45 -8.80 -10.01
CA GLU A 323 15.73 -8.09 -10.10
C GLU A 323 15.53 -6.79 -10.92
N GLN A 324 16.01 -5.64 -10.40
CA GLN A 324 15.77 -4.32 -11.00
C GLN A 324 16.51 -4.09 -12.33
N PHE A 325 17.34 -5.04 -12.75
CA PHE A 325 18.14 -4.94 -13.97
C PHE A 325 17.79 -5.98 -15.03
N LYS A 326 16.50 -6.28 -15.20
CA LYS A 326 16.07 -6.83 -16.51
C LYS A 326 16.38 -5.77 -17.58
N ARG A 327 17.37 -6.05 -18.41
CA ARG A 327 18.12 -5.22 -19.39
C ARG A 327 17.39 -4.20 -20.29
N ASN A 328 16.10 -3.93 -20.10
CA ASN A 328 15.38 -2.92 -20.88
C ASN A 328 15.53 -1.49 -20.32
N ASN A 329 16.26 -1.23 -19.23
CA ASN A 329 16.28 0.12 -18.62
C ASN A 329 17.53 0.53 -17.79
N SER A 330 18.73 -0.02 -17.99
CA SER A 330 19.91 0.43 -17.23
C SER A 330 21.17 0.69 -18.06
N ASP A 331 21.95 1.63 -17.53
CA ASP A 331 23.17 2.27 -17.99
C ASP A 331 24.12 1.37 -18.84
N PRO A 332 24.43 1.75 -20.10
CA PRO A 332 25.33 1.00 -20.97
C PRO A 332 26.78 0.88 -20.44
N THR A 333 27.15 1.57 -19.36
CA THR A 333 28.51 1.56 -18.80
C THR A 333 28.76 0.48 -17.74
N ALA A 334 27.72 -0.20 -17.24
CA ALA A 334 27.83 -1.14 -16.10
C ALA A 334 28.48 -2.51 -16.42
N GLY A 335 28.99 -2.72 -17.64
CA GLY A 335 29.61 -4.00 -18.05
C GLY A 335 28.61 -5.13 -18.32
N PRO A 336 29.09 -6.31 -18.77
CA PRO A 336 28.24 -7.46 -19.02
C PRO A 336 27.74 -8.07 -17.70
N ASP A 337 26.42 -8.11 -17.56
CA ASP A 337 25.72 -8.75 -16.44
C ASP A 337 26.07 -10.26 -16.37
N PRO A 338 26.42 -10.82 -15.19
CA PRO A 338 26.57 -12.27 -14.99
C PRO A 338 25.35 -13.09 -15.46
N CYS A 339 24.17 -12.49 -15.55
CA CYS A 339 22.94 -13.08 -16.11
C CYS A 339 23.01 -13.50 -17.59
N PHE A 340 24.02 -13.04 -18.35
CA PHE A 340 24.22 -13.46 -19.74
C PHE A 340 24.95 -14.80 -19.86
N ALA A 341 25.64 -15.23 -18.79
CA ALA A 341 26.45 -16.44 -18.75
C ALA A 341 25.74 -17.63 -18.06
N THR A 342 24.64 -17.37 -17.35
CA THR A 342 23.82 -18.43 -16.72
C THR A 342 22.91 -19.06 -17.78
N ALA A 343 23.03 -20.38 -17.95
CA ALA A 343 22.08 -21.14 -18.76
C ALA A 343 20.67 -21.01 -18.14
N ASP A 344 19.61 -21.06 -18.96
CA ASP A 344 18.19 -21.09 -18.53
C ASP A 344 17.89 -22.19 -17.45
N ALA A 345 18.84 -23.09 -17.20
CA ALA A 345 18.79 -24.16 -16.22
C ALA A 345 18.92 -23.69 -14.75
N ASP A 346 19.46 -22.49 -14.50
CA ASP A 346 19.52 -21.94 -13.13
C ASP A 346 18.27 -21.11 -12.86
N ILE A 347 17.20 -21.80 -12.45
CA ILE A 347 15.82 -21.28 -12.41
C ILE A 347 15.66 -20.05 -11.49
N ILE A 348 16.61 -19.82 -10.58
CA ILE A 348 16.51 -18.80 -9.51
C ILE A 348 17.22 -17.49 -9.89
N GLN A 349 18.31 -17.54 -10.64
CA GLN A 349 19.11 -16.35 -10.94
C GLN A 349 18.50 -15.57 -12.13
N CYS A 350 18.33 -14.25 -12.00
CA CYS A 350 17.91 -13.36 -13.11
C CYS A 350 16.45 -13.48 -13.59
N ASN A 351 15.62 -14.23 -12.87
CA ASN A 351 14.20 -14.41 -13.17
C ASN A 351 13.31 -13.50 -12.30
N ALA A 352 12.05 -13.35 -12.70
CA ALA A 352 11.03 -12.76 -11.82
C ALA A 352 10.26 -13.90 -11.16
N PHE A 353 9.87 -13.75 -9.89
CA PHE A 353 9.11 -14.78 -9.19
C PHE A 353 7.84 -14.22 -8.56
N LEU A 354 6.77 -15.01 -8.59
CA LEU A 354 5.68 -14.87 -7.63
C LEU A 354 5.91 -15.85 -6.48
N VAL A 355 5.96 -15.33 -5.27
CA VAL A 355 6.14 -16.09 -4.04
C VAL A 355 4.79 -16.17 -3.33
N HIS A 356 4.23 -17.38 -3.26
CA HIS A 356 2.94 -17.64 -2.62
C HIS A 356 3.18 -18.07 -1.17
N THR A 357 2.54 -17.38 -0.20
CA THR A 357 2.71 -17.70 1.23
C THR A 357 1.45 -17.42 2.04
N ASN A 358 1.33 -18.09 3.19
CA ASN A 358 0.37 -17.76 4.23
C ASN A 358 0.98 -16.92 5.36
N GLU A 359 2.30 -16.81 5.36
CA GLU A 359 3.11 -16.25 6.44
C GLU A 359 4.17 -15.30 5.85
N PRO A 360 3.89 -13.98 5.81
CA PRO A 360 4.83 -12.98 5.31
C PRO A 360 6.19 -12.98 6.01
N VAL A 361 6.26 -13.42 7.28
CA VAL A 361 7.52 -13.54 8.05
C VAL A 361 8.55 -14.43 7.37
N ASN A 362 8.11 -15.36 6.52
CA ASN A 362 9.00 -16.26 5.79
C ASN A 362 9.56 -15.61 4.51
N VAL A 363 9.07 -14.43 4.11
CA VAL A 363 9.51 -13.71 2.89
C VAL A 363 10.37 -12.50 3.25
N TYR A 364 9.96 -11.68 4.22
CA TYR A 364 10.63 -10.42 4.56
C TYR A 364 12.12 -10.51 4.97
N PRO A 365 12.60 -11.55 5.67
CA PRO A 365 14.02 -11.69 6.03
C PRO A 365 14.95 -11.93 4.83
N HIS A 366 14.42 -12.43 3.71
CA HIS A 366 15.22 -12.81 2.53
C HIS A 366 15.29 -11.68 1.48
N LEU A 367 14.74 -10.51 1.78
CA LEU A 367 14.61 -9.40 0.82
C LEU A 367 15.93 -8.68 0.49
N ASP A 368 16.98 -8.86 1.29
CA ASP A 368 18.30 -8.22 1.10
C ASP A 368 19.31 -9.11 0.36
N GLY A 369 18.82 -10.00 -0.52
CA GLY A 369 19.67 -10.89 -1.32
C GLY A 369 19.93 -12.25 -0.67
N GLY A 370 19.14 -12.62 0.34
CA GLY A 370 19.09 -14.01 0.78
C GLY A 370 18.35 -14.85 -0.27
N ASP A 371 18.83 -16.07 -0.53
CA ASP A 371 18.01 -17.03 -1.26
C ASP A 371 16.71 -17.19 -0.46
N ILE A 372 15.58 -16.82 -1.05
CA ILE A 372 14.27 -17.13 -0.45
C ILE A 372 14.23 -18.64 -0.52
N GLU A 373 14.69 -19.39 0.49
CA GLU A 373 14.81 -20.84 0.37
C GLU A 373 13.45 -21.47 -0.01
N SER A 374 13.47 -22.68 -0.58
CA SER A 374 12.26 -23.45 -0.88
C SER A 374 11.42 -23.83 0.35
N GLN A 375 11.88 -23.55 1.57
CA GLN A 375 11.17 -23.88 2.81
C GLN A 375 10.16 -22.81 3.27
N THR A 376 10.17 -21.61 2.68
CA THR A 376 9.40 -20.46 3.16
C THR A 376 8.14 -20.15 2.35
N ALA A 377 8.05 -20.66 1.12
CA ALA A 377 6.96 -20.41 0.18
C ALA A 377 6.13 -21.69 -0.05
N ILE A 378 4.81 -21.54 -0.18
CA ILE A 378 3.92 -22.63 -0.61
C ILE A 378 4.28 -23.07 -2.03
N VAL A 379 4.49 -22.09 -2.92
CA VAL A 379 4.94 -22.27 -4.32
C VAL A 379 5.71 -21.02 -4.77
N LYS A 380 6.68 -21.21 -5.67
CA LYS A 380 7.31 -20.14 -6.43
C LYS A 380 6.97 -20.28 -7.91
N SER A 381 6.40 -19.23 -8.50
CA SER A 381 6.15 -19.21 -9.94
C SER A 381 7.26 -18.40 -10.61
N ALA A 382 8.13 -19.06 -11.38
CA ALA A 382 9.28 -18.47 -12.03
C ALA A 382 8.95 -18.01 -13.45
N PHE A 383 9.37 -16.80 -13.79
CA PHE A 383 9.18 -16.23 -15.11
C PHE A 383 10.56 -16.04 -15.72
N GLY A 384 10.72 -16.54 -16.94
CA GLY A 384 12.00 -16.60 -17.63
C GLY A 384 12.75 -15.27 -17.66
N THR A 385 14.04 -15.37 -17.98
CA THR A 385 15.06 -14.31 -17.79
C THR A 385 14.72 -12.99 -18.49
N ARG A 386 13.81 -13.03 -19.48
CA ARG A 386 13.37 -11.85 -20.26
C ARG A 386 11.90 -11.49 -20.11
N ASN A 387 11.13 -12.17 -19.26
CA ASN A 387 9.73 -11.81 -19.00
C ASN A 387 9.68 -10.62 -18.03
N LEU A 388 9.13 -9.49 -18.48
CA LEU A 388 8.81 -8.39 -17.59
C LEU A 388 7.40 -8.61 -17.03
N ILE A 389 7.31 -8.70 -15.71
CA ILE A 389 6.04 -8.54 -15.01
C ILE A 389 6.02 -7.08 -14.59
N SER A 390 4.99 -6.36 -14.96
CA SER A 390 4.83 -4.98 -14.54
C SER A 390 3.53 -4.86 -13.77
N PRO A 391 3.56 -4.45 -12.49
CA PRO A 391 2.35 -4.12 -11.76
C PRO A 391 1.80 -2.77 -12.23
N TYR A 392 0.49 -2.72 -12.49
CA TYR A 392 -0.26 -1.53 -12.88
C TYR A 392 -1.42 -1.29 -11.92
N ILE A 393 -1.86 -0.05 -11.88
CA ILE A 393 -2.98 0.41 -11.07
C ILE A 393 -3.97 1.18 -11.95
N THR A 394 -5.23 1.16 -11.56
CA THR A 394 -6.28 1.94 -12.22
C THR A 394 -6.58 3.20 -11.41
N VAL A 395 -6.68 4.33 -12.11
CA VAL A 395 -7.10 5.63 -11.57
C VAL A 395 -8.18 6.25 -12.44
N LYS A 396 -8.90 7.25 -11.92
CA LYS A 396 -9.90 7.99 -12.71
C LYS A 396 -9.37 9.33 -13.16
N VAL A 397 -9.45 9.62 -14.45
CA VAL A 397 -9.05 10.88 -15.07
C VAL A 397 -10.27 11.52 -15.71
N ASN A 398 -10.77 12.63 -15.16
CA ASN A 398 -12.03 13.25 -15.59
C ASN A 398 -13.20 12.24 -15.74
N GLY A 399 -13.24 11.24 -14.85
CA GLY A 399 -14.27 10.20 -14.83
C GLY A 399 -13.98 8.95 -15.68
N GLN A 400 -12.93 8.94 -16.49
CA GLN A 400 -12.52 7.78 -17.28
C GLN A 400 -11.41 6.99 -16.58
N ASP A 401 -11.43 5.67 -16.70
CA ASP A 401 -10.38 4.83 -16.14
C ASP A 401 -9.10 4.94 -16.97
N ALA A 402 -7.96 5.09 -16.28
CA ALA A 402 -6.63 5.08 -16.87
C ALA A 402 -5.74 4.10 -16.12
N GLU A 403 -4.98 3.31 -16.88
CA GLU A 403 -4.02 2.35 -16.33
C GLU A 403 -2.60 2.91 -16.40
N LEU A 404 -1.88 2.83 -15.29
CA LEU A 404 -0.50 3.31 -15.17
C LEU A 404 0.33 2.28 -14.40
N MET A 405 1.63 2.26 -14.69
CA MET A 405 2.56 1.44 -13.92
C MET A 405 2.52 1.89 -12.46
N LEU A 406 2.61 0.93 -11.56
CA LEU A 406 2.80 1.23 -10.16
C LEU A 406 4.08 2.04 -9.96
N ALA A 407 4.13 2.83 -8.88
CA ALA A 407 5.19 3.79 -8.61
C ALA A 407 5.32 4.93 -9.65
N THR A 408 4.33 5.14 -10.52
CA THR A 408 4.28 6.35 -11.37
C THR A 408 4.00 7.59 -10.51
N THR A 409 4.85 8.61 -10.64
CA THR A 409 4.63 9.93 -10.03
C THR A 409 3.61 10.75 -10.81
N LEU A 410 2.98 11.71 -10.14
CA LEU A 410 2.03 12.62 -10.77
C LEU A 410 2.67 13.47 -11.89
N ALA A 411 3.97 13.77 -11.80
CA ALA A 411 4.72 14.47 -12.84
C ALA A 411 4.93 13.61 -14.09
N GLN A 412 5.38 12.36 -13.91
CA GLN A 412 5.51 11.39 -15.02
C GLN A 412 4.16 11.17 -15.70
N PHE A 413 3.08 11.06 -14.92
CA PHE A 413 1.72 10.93 -15.45
C PHE A 413 1.31 12.18 -16.24
N ALA A 414 1.51 13.38 -15.67
CA ALA A 414 1.17 14.63 -16.33
C ALA A 414 1.90 14.80 -17.67
N GLN A 415 3.17 14.38 -17.73
CA GLN A 415 3.96 14.39 -18.96
C GLN A 415 3.45 13.36 -19.97
N LYS A 416 3.21 12.11 -19.55
CA LYS A 416 2.75 11.02 -20.42
C LYS A 416 1.38 11.31 -21.05
N TYR A 417 0.46 11.88 -20.29
CA TYR A 417 -0.92 12.16 -20.72
C TYR A 417 -1.15 13.62 -21.13
N SER A 418 -0.08 14.43 -21.25
CA SER A 418 -0.16 15.84 -21.65
C SER A 418 -1.20 16.64 -20.86
N LEU A 419 -1.25 16.44 -19.54
CA LEU A 419 -2.24 17.12 -18.70
C LEU A 419 -2.04 18.64 -18.73
N PRO A 420 -3.12 19.44 -18.69
CA PRO A 420 -3.01 20.89 -18.63
C PRO A 420 -2.34 21.33 -17.33
N ARG A 421 -1.78 22.55 -17.27
CA ARG A 421 -1.09 23.05 -16.06
C ARG A 421 -1.96 23.07 -14.79
N LYS A 422 -3.29 23.03 -14.91
CA LYS A 422 -4.24 23.09 -13.79
C LYS A 422 -5.02 21.77 -13.68
N TYR A 423 -4.45 20.81 -12.94
CA TYR A 423 -5.16 19.63 -12.44
C TYR A 423 -5.17 19.59 -10.91
N ASN A 424 -6.04 18.74 -10.36
CA ASN A 424 -6.14 18.40 -8.95
C ASN A 424 -6.08 16.88 -8.80
N LEU A 425 -5.23 16.42 -7.89
CA LEU A 425 -5.21 15.02 -7.42
C LEU A 425 -6.15 14.90 -6.21
N MET A 426 -7.03 13.91 -6.22
CA MET A 426 -7.89 13.55 -5.11
C MET A 426 -7.59 12.11 -4.67
N ARG A 427 -7.47 11.91 -3.37
CA ARG A 427 -7.12 10.64 -2.73
C ARG A 427 -8.15 10.25 -1.69
N LEU A 428 -8.43 8.96 -1.55
CA LEU A 428 -9.38 8.44 -0.58
C LEU A 428 -8.89 8.66 0.86
N TYR A 429 -9.76 9.16 1.74
CA TYR A 429 -9.58 9.28 3.18
C TYR A 429 -10.89 8.95 3.92
N ASN A 430 -10.90 7.90 4.73
CA ASN A 430 -12.07 7.38 5.45
C ASN A 430 -13.32 7.30 4.57
N GLY A 431 -13.20 6.60 3.44
CA GLY A 431 -14.28 6.39 2.48
C GLY A 431 -14.67 7.64 1.66
N ARG A 432 -13.95 8.76 1.77
CA ARG A 432 -14.26 10.00 1.02
C ARG A 432 -13.03 10.56 0.32
N TYR A 433 -13.19 11.00 -0.92
CA TYR A 433 -12.10 11.63 -1.66
C TYR A 433 -11.77 13.03 -1.12
N ARG A 434 -10.47 13.31 -0.95
CA ARG A 434 -9.92 14.58 -0.49
C ARG A 434 -8.84 15.06 -1.44
N SER A 435 -8.79 16.36 -1.71
CA SER A 435 -7.72 16.95 -2.51
C SER A 435 -6.36 16.75 -1.86
N VAL A 436 -5.33 16.55 -2.68
CA VAL A 436 -3.92 16.56 -2.29
C VAL A 436 -3.33 17.92 -2.65
N LYS A 437 -2.79 18.63 -1.66
CA LYS A 437 -2.05 19.88 -1.86
C LYS A 437 -0.56 19.57 -2.01
N TYR A 438 -0.03 19.78 -3.21
CA TYR A 438 1.39 19.53 -3.55
C TYR A 438 2.06 20.72 -4.27
N LYS A 439 1.31 21.78 -4.61
CA LYS A 439 1.78 22.94 -5.42
C LYS A 439 2.76 23.87 -4.68
N ASP A 440 3.00 23.66 -3.40
CA ASP A 440 3.92 24.48 -2.58
C ASP A 440 5.35 23.89 -2.54
N ILE A 441 5.62 22.84 -3.33
CA ILE A 441 6.85 22.03 -3.30
C ILE A 441 7.51 22.03 -4.68
N ASN A 442 8.83 21.80 -4.71
CA ASN A 442 9.67 21.75 -5.90
C ASN A 442 8.98 20.96 -7.05
N PRO A 443 8.95 21.46 -8.30
CA PRO A 443 8.40 20.73 -9.45
C PRO A 443 9.03 19.35 -9.68
N ASN A 444 10.24 19.10 -9.14
CA ASN A 444 10.90 17.78 -9.18
C ASN A 444 10.38 16.80 -8.11
N GLN A 445 9.49 17.23 -7.21
CA GLN A 445 8.99 16.45 -6.07
C GLN A 445 7.47 16.29 -6.21
N SER A 446 7.09 15.27 -6.98
CA SER A 446 5.71 14.98 -7.34
C SER A 446 5.21 13.77 -6.57
N PRO A 447 4.01 13.81 -5.95
CA PRO A 447 3.50 12.67 -5.20
C PRO A 447 3.32 11.46 -6.10
N LEU A 448 3.60 10.27 -5.57
CA LEU A 448 3.26 9.01 -6.20
C LEU A 448 1.74 8.89 -6.34
N ILE A 449 1.28 8.44 -7.51
CA ILE A 449 -0.12 8.11 -7.74
C ILE A 449 -0.40 6.74 -7.12
N LEU A 450 -1.51 6.65 -6.40
CA LEU A 450 -1.95 5.42 -5.71
C LEU A 450 -3.23 4.85 -6.35
N PRO A 451 -3.50 3.56 -6.16
CA PRO A 451 -4.71 2.94 -6.70
C PRO A 451 -5.97 3.69 -6.29
N GLY A 452 -6.89 3.87 -7.25
CA GLY A 452 -8.17 4.52 -7.01
C GLY A 452 -8.10 6.05 -6.85
N ASP A 453 -6.92 6.68 -6.96
CA ASP A 453 -6.82 8.14 -7.03
C ASP A 453 -7.66 8.70 -8.19
N ILE A 454 -8.13 9.94 -8.02
CA ILE A 454 -8.89 10.67 -9.04
C ILE A 454 -8.11 11.93 -9.44
N ILE A 455 -7.92 12.12 -10.73
CA ILE A 455 -7.30 13.30 -11.32
C ILE A 455 -8.38 14.08 -12.09
N ILE A 456 -8.60 15.33 -11.70
CA ILE A 456 -9.59 16.21 -12.32
C ILE A 456 -8.88 17.43 -12.88
N TYR A 457 -9.15 17.76 -14.13
CA TYR A 457 -8.70 19.00 -14.77
C TYR A 457 -9.81 19.64 -15.57
N LYS A 458 -9.76 20.98 -15.65
CA LYS A 458 -10.62 21.70 -16.58
C LYS A 458 -9.97 21.67 -17.96
N PRO A 459 -10.69 21.25 -19.02
CA PRO A 459 -10.18 21.33 -20.39
C PRO A 459 -9.82 22.75 -20.79
#